data_AF-A0AAD4EKL3-F1
#
_entry.id   AF-A0AAD4EKL3-F1
#
_cell.length_a   1.000
_cell.length_b   1.000
_cell.length_c   1.000
_cell.angle_alpha   90.00
_cell.angle_beta   90.00
_cell.angle_gamma   90.00
#
_symmetry.space_group_name_H-M   'P 1'
#
loop_
_entity.id
_entity.type
_entity.pdbx_description
1 polymer ?
#
loop_
_entity_poly.entity_id
_entity_poly.type
_entity_poly.pdbx_seq_one_letter_code
_entity_poly.pdbx_strand_id
1 'polypeptide(L)'
;VPSPFFPLPSMFDHRNRSDWEKLSKEIEKWLVQLDTKLPQWMWGRDAFWLAFVATFPFFPRGTWPLWNPRVPLEGAFIEQWLETLGHSSTTIGQETLAIDLDDADNLGEIWEAFCVTHSNRSVMRSPKRGVVR
;
A
#
# COMPACT_ATOMS: atom_id res chain seq x y z
N VAL A 1 -11.65 16.90 4.21
CA VAL A 1 -10.34 17.56 4.41
C VAL A 1 -9.31 16.76 3.63
N PRO A 2 -8.47 17.38 2.78
CA PRO A 2 -7.44 16.67 2.04
C PRO A 2 -6.44 16.05 3.01
N SER A 3 -5.90 14.88 2.68
CA SER A 3 -4.79 14.31 3.42
C SER A 3 -3.50 15.08 3.15
N PRO A 4 -2.58 15.24 4.13
CA PRO A 4 -1.31 15.91 3.87
C PRO A 4 -0.40 15.14 2.90
N PHE A 5 -0.68 13.86 2.65
CA PHE A 5 0.14 12.97 1.81
C PHE A 5 -0.35 12.82 0.37
N PHE A 6 -1.54 13.34 0.04
CA PHE A 6 -2.11 13.22 -1.30
C PHE A 6 -2.61 14.57 -1.84
N PRO A 7 -2.36 14.88 -3.12
CA PRO A 7 -1.69 14.03 -4.13
C PRO A 7 -0.19 13.84 -3.82
N LEU A 8 0.34 12.66 -4.19
CA LEU A 8 1.75 12.33 -3.96
C LEU A 8 2.66 13.36 -4.63
N PRO A 9 3.85 13.65 -4.06
CA PRO A 9 4.83 14.52 -4.69
C PRO A 9 5.14 14.07 -6.12
N SER A 10 5.37 14.99 -7.04
CA SER A 10 5.69 14.66 -8.45
C SER A 10 7.01 13.89 -8.62
N MET A 11 7.86 13.90 -7.59
CA MET A 11 9.11 13.16 -7.53
C MET A 11 8.96 11.77 -6.94
N PHE A 12 7.78 11.41 -6.44
CA PHE A 12 7.53 10.09 -5.87
C PHE A 12 7.60 9.04 -6.97
N ASP A 13 8.55 8.12 -6.85
CA ASP A 13 8.68 7.00 -7.77
C ASP A 13 7.99 5.76 -7.18
N HIS A 14 6.88 5.38 -7.79
CA HIS A 14 6.10 4.20 -7.42
C HIS A 14 6.86 2.87 -7.62
N ARG A 15 7.98 2.88 -8.33
CA ARG A 15 8.88 1.72 -8.48
C ARG A 15 10.03 1.74 -7.47
N ASN A 16 10.19 2.84 -6.75
CA ASN A 16 11.23 2.97 -5.74
C ASN A 16 10.69 2.55 -4.38
N ARG A 17 11.13 1.39 -3.89
CA ARG A 17 10.82 0.88 -2.56
C ARG A 17 11.16 1.86 -1.43
N SER A 18 12.23 2.66 -1.58
CA SER A 18 12.64 3.64 -0.58
C SER A 18 11.63 4.78 -0.43
N ASP A 19 10.97 5.16 -1.53
CA ASP A 19 9.94 6.19 -1.52
C ASP A 19 8.69 5.68 -0.80
N TRP A 20 8.29 4.44 -1.04
CA TRP A 20 7.23 3.76 -0.29
C TRP A 20 7.56 3.63 1.20
N GLU A 21 8.80 3.28 1.53
CA GLU A 21 9.22 3.12 2.93
C GLU A 21 9.09 4.46 3.66
N LYS A 22 9.61 5.54 3.04
CA LYS A 22 9.52 6.88 3.59
C LYS A 22 8.06 7.33 3.77
N LEU A 23 7.22 7.08 2.77
CA LEU A 23 5.80 7.41 2.82
C LEU A 23 5.08 6.65 3.94
N SER A 24 5.34 5.34 4.09
CA SER A 24 4.73 4.52 5.14
C SER A 24 5.05 5.06 6.54
N LYS A 25 6.32 5.44 6.79
CA LYS A 25 6.78 6.03 8.06
C LYS A 25 6.16 7.40 8.33
N GLU A 26 6.02 8.23 7.30
CA GLU A 26 5.40 9.55 7.43
C GLU A 26 3.90 9.44 7.76
N ILE A 27 3.17 8.54 7.09
CA ILE A 27 1.76 8.27 7.38
C ILE A 27 1.59 7.68 8.78
N GLU A 28 2.42 6.71 9.16
CA GLU A 28 2.39 6.09 10.49
C GLU A 28 2.56 7.15 11.59
N LYS A 29 3.58 8.01 11.46
CA LYS A 29 3.85 9.09 12.43
C LYS A 29 2.66 10.05 12.53
N TRP A 30 1.98 10.33 11.44
CA TRP A 30 0.78 11.17 11.43
C TRP A 30 -0.40 10.46 12.09
N LEU A 31 -0.69 9.21 11.74
CA LEU A 31 -1.79 8.42 12.32
C LEU A 31 -1.70 8.29 13.84
N VAL A 32 -0.50 8.10 14.37
CA VAL A 32 -0.27 7.94 15.83
C VAL A 32 -0.66 9.21 16.61
N GLN A 33 -0.66 10.38 15.94
CA GLN A 33 -1.06 11.65 16.54
C GLN A 33 -2.55 11.94 16.41
N LEU A 34 -3.27 11.22 15.53
CA LEU A 34 -4.70 11.42 15.30
C LEU A 34 -5.57 10.58 16.26
N ASP A 35 -6.78 11.07 16.49
CA ASP A 35 -7.85 10.28 17.11
C ASP A 35 -8.38 9.25 16.11
N THR A 36 -8.49 8.00 16.55
CA THR A 36 -8.91 6.86 15.73
C THR A 36 -10.35 6.96 15.23
N LYS A 37 -11.16 7.81 15.86
CA LYS A 37 -12.56 8.06 15.46
C LYS A 37 -12.69 9.01 14.28
N LEU A 38 -11.61 9.70 13.90
CA LEU A 38 -11.64 10.65 12.80
C LEU A 38 -11.69 9.93 11.45
N PRO A 39 -12.54 10.36 10.50
CA PRO A 39 -12.56 9.80 9.15
C PRO A 39 -11.20 9.83 8.43
N GLN A 40 -10.38 10.83 8.75
CA GLN A 40 -9.02 10.98 8.27
C GLN A 40 -8.11 9.84 8.72
N TRP A 41 -8.34 9.32 9.93
CA TRP A 41 -7.58 8.20 10.46
C TRP A 41 -7.90 6.91 9.71
N MET A 42 -9.19 6.65 9.42
CA MET A 42 -9.60 5.46 8.65
C MET A 42 -8.96 5.44 7.26
N TRP A 43 -9.09 6.55 6.51
CA TRP A 43 -8.47 6.65 5.18
C TRP A 43 -6.93 6.63 5.25
N GLY A 44 -6.35 7.25 6.28
CA GLY A 44 -4.90 7.24 6.47
C GLY A 44 -4.36 5.85 6.78
N ARG A 45 -5.13 5.02 7.49
CA ARG A 45 -4.81 3.61 7.74
C ARG A 45 -4.76 2.81 6.45
N ASP A 46 -5.73 2.98 5.54
CA ASP A 46 -5.70 2.31 4.23
C ASP A 46 -4.48 2.76 3.41
N ALA A 47 -4.14 4.06 3.44
CA ALA A 47 -2.95 4.60 2.78
C ALA A 47 -1.63 4.09 3.40
N PHE A 48 -1.59 3.91 4.72
CA PHE A 48 -0.45 3.30 5.41
C PHE A 48 -0.25 1.86 4.94
N TRP A 49 -1.31 1.05 4.95
CA TRP A 49 -1.22 -0.36 4.56
C TRP A 49 -0.80 -0.53 3.10
N LEU A 50 -1.28 0.35 2.21
CA LEU A 50 -0.78 0.40 0.84
C LEU A 50 0.74 0.62 0.81
N ALA A 51 1.21 1.69 1.45
CA ALA A 51 2.62 2.05 1.39
C ALA A 51 3.51 1.00 2.07
N PHE A 52 3.02 0.39 3.15
CA PHE A 52 3.72 -0.67 3.87
C PHE A 52 3.82 -1.95 3.02
N VAL A 53 2.72 -2.41 2.42
CA VAL A 53 2.73 -3.60 1.54
C VAL A 53 3.54 -3.34 0.27
N ALA A 54 3.48 -2.15 -0.31
CA ALA A 54 4.37 -1.79 -1.42
C ALA A 54 5.85 -1.83 -1.00
N THR A 55 6.16 -1.40 0.23
CA THR A 55 7.53 -1.51 0.76
C THR A 55 7.91 -2.95 1.09
N PHE A 56 6.98 -3.80 1.49
CA PHE A 56 7.21 -5.18 1.89
C PHE A 56 6.21 -6.11 1.18
N PRO A 57 6.40 -6.39 -0.13
CA PRO A 57 5.45 -7.16 -0.93
C PRO A 57 5.18 -8.57 -0.39
N PHE A 58 6.16 -9.11 0.32
CA PHE A 58 6.07 -10.41 0.98
C PHE A 58 5.13 -10.40 2.20
N PHE A 59 4.67 -9.26 2.72
CA PHE A 59 3.79 -9.22 3.89
C PHE A 59 2.47 -9.99 3.66
N PRO A 60 2.03 -10.88 4.58
CA PRO A 60 2.59 -11.21 5.90
C PRO A 60 3.41 -12.51 5.91
N ARG A 61 4.01 -12.92 4.78
CA ARG A 61 4.85 -14.11 4.62
C ARG A 61 6.31 -13.71 4.33
N GLY A 62 7.18 -13.70 5.32
CA GLY A 62 8.56 -13.21 5.15
C GLY A 62 9.01 -12.33 6.30
N THR A 63 9.88 -11.36 6.00
CA THR A 63 10.45 -10.44 6.99
C THR A 63 10.00 -9.01 6.68
N TRP A 64 9.46 -8.34 7.69
CA TRP A 64 9.08 -6.93 7.64
C TRP A 64 9.39 -6.28 9.01
N PRO A 65 9.61 -4.96 9.05
CA PRO A 65 9.81 -4.25 10.30
C PRO A 65 8.51 -4.21 11.12
N LEU A 66 8.67 -4.10 12.44
CA LEU A 66 7.54 -3.78 13.32
C LEU A 66 6.96 -2.41 12.96
N TRP A 67 5.63 -2.31 12.96
CA TRP A 67 4.90 -1.04 12.89
C TRP A 67 4.26 -0.73 14.25
N ASN A 68 3.79 0.50 14.42
CA ASN A 68 3.15 0.96 15.64
C ASN A 68 1.81 0.25 15.83
N PRO A 69 1.58 -0.45 16.96
CA PRO A 69 0.36 -1.22 17.20
C PRO A 69 -0.91 -0.38 17.27
N ARG A 70 -0.78 0.95 17.36
CA ARG A 70 -1.91 1.88 17.21
C ARG A 70 -2.51 1.87 15.81
N VAL A 71 -1.79 1.37 14.80
CA VAL A 71 -2.31 1.12 13.46
C VAL A 71 -2.69 -0.37 13.37
N PRO A 72 -3.97 -0.72 13.56
CA PRO A 72 -4.41 -2.11 13.52
C PRO A 72 -4.39 -2.65 12.09
N LEU A 73 -4.27 -3.97 11.98
CA LEU A 73 -4.36 -4.74 10.75
C LEU A 73 -5.83 -4.86 10.28
N GLU A 74 -6.43 -3.72 10.02
CA GLU A 74 -7.85 -3.58 9.68
C GLU A 74 -7.98 -2.53 8.58
N GLY A 75 -9.03 -2.64 7.77
CA GLY A 75 -9.28 -1.74 6.66
C GLY A 75 -9.49 -2.49 5.36
N ALA A 76 -10.31 -1.90 4.49
CA ALA A 76 -10.78 -2.57 3.27
C ALA A 76 -9.62 -3.05 2.39
N PHE A 77 -8.53 -2.27 2.32
CA PHE A 77 -7.36 -2.65 1.53
C PHE A 77 -6.63 -3.86 2.12
N ILE A 78 -6.27 -3.80 3.41
CA ILE A 78 -5.41 -4.84 4.01
C ILE A 78 -6.17 -6.15 4.21
N GLU A 79 -7.46 -6.10 4.52
CA GLU A 79 -8.31 -7.28 4.62
C GLU A 79 -8.42 -7.99 3.26
N GLN A 80 -8.70 -7.25 2.18
CA GLN A 80 -8.75 -7.78 0.82
C GLN A 80 -7.38 -8.35 0.37
N TRP A 81 -6.29 -7.68 0.72
CA TRP A 81 -4.93 -8.15 0.43
C TRP A 81 -4.66 -9.51 1.10
N LEU A 82 -4.96 -9.63 2.39
CA LEU A 82 -4.77 -10.85 3.16
C LEU A 82 -5.65 -12.00 2.66
N GLU A 83 -6.90 -11.73 2.29
CA GLU A 83 -7.79 -12.72 1.67
C GLU A 83 -7.24 -13.22 0.34
N THR A 84 -6.71 -12.34 -0.51
CA THR A 84 -6.12 -12.71 -1.80
C THR A 84 -4.92 -13.64 -1.63
N LEU A 85 -4.09 -13.42 -0.59
CA LEU A 85 -2.99 -14.32 -0.22
C LEU A 85 -3.46 -15.66 0.35
N GLY A 86 -4.63 -15.70 0.99
CA GLY A 86 -5.25 -16.93 1.48
C GLY A 86 -5.77 -17.83 0.35
N HIS A 87 -6.37 -17.24 -0.69
CA HIS A 87 -6.99 -17.98 -1.80
C HIS A 87 -6.00 -18.38 -2.91
N SER A 88 -4.83 -17.72 -3.00
CA SER A 88 -3.76 -18.10 -3.95
C SER A 88 -3.05 -19.41 -3.59
N SER A 89 -3.41 -20.06 -2.47
CA SER A 89 -3.03 -21.44 -2.17
C SER A 89 -3.93 -22.45 -2.91
N THR A 90 -3.93 -22.43 -4.25
CA THR A 90 -4.52 -23.52 -5.03
C THR A 90 -3.44 -24.55 -5.34
N THR A 91 -3.47 -25.66 -4.61
CA THR A 91 -2.63 -26.85 -4.82
C THR A 91 -2.93 -27.48 -6.19
N ILE A 92 -1.96 -27.51 -7.09
CA ILE A 92 -1.76 -28.63 -8.04
C ILE A 92 -0.25 -28.91 -8.14
N GLY A 93 0.18 -30.01 -7.50
CA GLY A 93 1.33 -30.84 -7.89
C GLY A 93 2.73 -30.22 -8.00
N GLN A 94 3.56 -30.51 -7.00
CA GLN A 94 5.03 -30.44 -6.99
C GLN A 94 5.71 -29.06 -7.16
N GLU A 95 6.78 -28.92 -6.37
CA GLU A 95 7.62 -27.73 -6.15
C GLU A 95 6.97 -26.58 -5.41
N THR A 96 7.50 -26.35 -4.21
CA THR A 96 7.44 -25.08 -3.49
C THR A 96 8.12 -24.03 -4.37
N LEU A 97 7.41 -23.53 -5.37
CA LEU A 97 7.77 -22.29 -6.03
C LEU A 97 7.61 -21.23 -4.96
N ALA A 98 8.74 -20.86 -4.35
CA ALA A 98 8.91 -19.49 -3.89
C ALA A 98 8.31 -18.64 -5.00
N ILE A 99 7.28 -17.85 -4.68
CA ILE A 99 6.79 -16.88 -5.65
C ILE A 99 8.03 -16.03 -5.91
N ASP A 100 8.66 -16.20 -7.07
CA ASP A 100 9.77 -15.39 -7.56
C ASP A 100 9.15 -14.02 -7.85
N LEU A 101 8.92 -13.29 -6.75
CA LEU A 101 8.44 -11.92 -6.72
C LEU A 101 9.65 -11.07 -7.05
N ASP A 102 9.94 -10.94 -8.35
CA ASP A 102 10.88 -9.94 -8.83
C ASP A 102 10.34 -8.56 -8.42
N ASP A 103 11.03 -7.93 -7.47
CA ASP A 103 10.56 -6.81 -6.63
C ASP A 103 10.01 -5.60 -7.44
N ALA A 104 10.37 -5.48 -8.72
CA ALA A 104 10.06 -4.32 -9.55
C ALA A 104 8.71 -4.41 -10.30
N ASP A 105 8.31 -5.60 -10.76
CA ASP A 105 7.05 -5.77 -11.51
C ASP A 105 5.83 -5.78 -10.57
N ASN A 106 6.01 -6.26 -9.34
CA ASN A 106 4.93 -6.38 -8.36
C ASN A 106 4.49 -5.01 -7.75
N LEU A 107 5.38 -4.02 -7.68
CA LEU A 107 5.05 -2.67 -7.20
C LEU A 107 4.01 -1.96 -8.10
N GLY A 108 4.11 -2.19 -9.41
CA GLY A 108 3.14 -1.70 -10.38
C GLY A 108 1.76 -2.34 -10.18
N GLU A 109 1.72 -3.65 -10.00
CA GLU A 109 0.48 -4.40 -9.77
C GLU A 109 -0.20 -4.04 -8.44
N ILE A 110 0.57 -3.85 -7.36
CA ILE A 110 0.05 -3.40 -6.06
C ILE A 110 -0.58 -2.00 -6.19
N TRP A 111 0.07 -1.10 -6.92
CA TRP A 111 -0.45 0.24 -7.17
C TRP A 111 -1.72 0.22 -8.03
N GLU A 112 -1.75 -0.60 -9.09
CA GLU A 112 -2.94 -0.76 -9.93
C GLU A 112 -4.12 -1.38 -9.16
N ALA A 113 -3.87 -2.41 -8.35
CA ALA A 113 -4.90 -3.01 -7.49
C ALA A 113 -5.49 -1.97 -6.53
N PHE A 114 -4.66 -1.14 -5.92
CA PHE A 114 -5.12 -0.06 -5.06
C PHE A 114 -5.95 0.99 -5.81
N CYS A 115 -5.52 1.37 -7.02
CA CYS A 115 -6.23 2.29 -7.88
C CYS A 115 -7.62 1.75 -8.26
N VAL A 116 -7.73 0.45 -8.59
CA VAL A 116 -9.02 -0.20 -8.90
C VAL A 116 -9.94 -0.19 -7.69
N THR A 117 -9.45 -0.58 -6.51
CA THR A 117 -10.26 -0.63 -5.26
C THR A 117 -10.74 0.78 -4.84
N HIS A 118 -9.97 1.82 -5.15
CA HIS A 118 -10.30 3.20 -4.75
C HIS A 118 -10.80 4.10 -5.88
N SER A 119 -10.98 3.59 -7.11
CA SER A 119 -11.39 4.38 -8.28
C SER A 119 -12.77 5.04 -8.14
N ASN A 120 -13.60 4.61 -7.19
CA ASN A 120 -14.87 5.27 -6.85
C ASN A 120 -14.74 6.44 -5.86
N ARG A 121 -13.56 6.68 -5.28
CA ARG A 121 -13.27 7.87 -4.46
C ARG A 121 -12.33 8.79 -5.25
N SER A 122 -12.88 9.92 -5.68
CA SER A 122 -12.32 10.98 -6.53
C SER A 122 -11.02 11.68 -6.03
N VAL A 123 -10.16 11.00 -5.25
CA VAL A 123 -9.06 11.60 -4.48
C VAL A 123 -7.69 11.43 -5.14
N MET A 124 -7.53 10.51 -6.10
CA MET A 124 -6.21 10.20 -6.69
C MET A 124 -6.20 10.34 -8.20
N ARG A 125 -6.20 11.59 -8.68
CA ARG A 125 -5.75 11.88 -10.04
C ARG A 125 -4.23 11.90 -10.05
N SER A 126 -3.61 10.98 -10.78
CA SER A 126 -2.19 11.00 -11.11
C SER A 126 -1.79 12.37 -11.69
N PRO A 127 -0.55 12.83 -11.47
CA PRO A 127 0.00 13.94 -12.24
C PRO A 127 -0.08 13.57 -13.71
N LYS A 128 -0.77 14.40 -14.51
CA LYS A 128 -0.78 14.25 -15.96
C LYS A 128 0.67 14.25 -16.42
N ARG A 129 1.11 13.15 -17.04
CA ARG A 129 2.33 13.13 -17.84
C ARG A 129 2.27 14.35 -18.75
N GLY A 130 3.16 15.31 -18.51
CA GLY A 130 3.32 16.47 -19.36
C GLY A 130 3.67 15.95 -20.75
N VAL A 131 2.72 16.08 -21.68
CA VAL A 131 3.01 15.97 -23.09
C VAL A 131 3.87 17.19 -23.41
N VAL A 132 5.18 16.97 -23.53
CA VAL A 132 6.08 17.92 -24.18
C VAL A 132 5.75 17.86 -25.66
N ARG A 133 5.23 18.95 -26.21
CA ARG A 133 5.22 19.27 -27.63
C ARG A 133 5.84 20.63 -27.81
#